data_AF-A0A2W4LLC2-F1
#
_entry.id   AF-A0A2W4LLC2-F1
#
_cell.length_a   1.000
_cell.length_b   1.000
_cell.length_c   1.000
_cell.angle_alpha   90.00
_cell.angle_beta   90.00
_cell.angle_gamma   90.00
#
_symmetry.space_group_name_H-M   'P 1'
#
loop_
_entity.id
_entity.type
_entity.pdbx_description
1 polymer ?
#
loop_
_entity_poly.entity_id
_entity_poly.type
_entity_poly.pdbx_seq_one_letter_code
_entity_poly.pdbx_strand_id
1 'polypeptide(L)'
;MSTEKKRRIGVLTSGGDAPGLNAVIRAVVKTADSRGYEVLGIEEGFEGLLGEPRYRILTPADVRGLLPLGGTILGTTNKGHFGGPRIVGAEDDPYVEACENIKRLGLTGLITIGGEGTQTIALEFSKLGAPVIGVPKTIDNDLPGTDRTFGFDTALQVATDAIDRLHTTAASHNRIMVVEVMGRHVGWIALHSGIAGGADVILIPEIPFDINKVAEKVLERERHGQTF
;
A
#
# COMPACT_ATOMS: atom_id res chain seq x y z
N MET A 1 -21.58 -22.11 31.90
CA MET A 1 -21.77 -21.06 30.89
C MET A 1 -21.16 -21.58 29.60
N SER A 2 -21.96 -21.80 28.56
CA SER A 2 -21.44 -22.20 27.24
C SER A 2 -20.56 -21.07 26.70
N THR A 3 -19.25 -21.29 26.57
CA THR A 3 -18.35 -20.37 25.89
C THR A 3 -18.67 -20.44 24.40
N GLU A 4 -19.58 -19.59 23.94
CA GLU A 4 -19.89 -19.45 22.53
C GLU A 4 -18.60 -19.10 21.78
N LYS A 5 -18.20 -19.96 20.84
CA LYS A 5 -16.93 -19.81 20.12
C LYS A 5 -16.99 -18.51 19.30
N LYS A 6 -16.23 -17.49 19.71
CA LYS A 6 -16.13 -16.23 18.96
C LYS A 6 -15.76 -16.50 17.50
N ARG A 7 -16.42 -15.82 16.58
CA ARG A 7 -16.03 -15.84 15.16
C ARG A 7 -14.65 -15.23 15.02
N ARG A 8 -13.81 -15.83 14.19
CA ARG A 8 -12.43 -15.39 13.95
C ARG A 8 -12.30 -14.77 12.58
N ILE A 9 -11.55 -13.68 12.50
CA ILE A 9 -11.06 -13.11 11.24
C ILE A 9 -9.55 -12.95 11.29
N GLY A 10 -8.90 -13.11 10.14
CA GLY A 10 -7.48 -12.82 9.97
C GLY A 10 -7.29 -11.42 9.39
N VAL A 11 -6.17 -10.79 9.72
CA VAL A 11 -5.68 -9.58 9.04
C VAL A 11 -4.19 -9.73 8.76
N LEU A 12 -3.76 -9.37 7.55
CA LEU A 12 -2.37 -9.40 7.13
C LEU A 12 -2.00 -8.18 6.31
N THR A 13 -0.72 -7.83 6.32
CA THR A 13 -0.11 -6.81 5.45
C THR A 13 0.88 -7.47 4.50
N SER A 14 0.84 -7.11 3.21
CA SER A 14 1.71 -7.69 2.19
C SER A 14 2.15 -6.63 1.15
N GLY A 15 3.29 -6.87 0.51
CA GLY A 15 3.92 -5.96 -0.43
C GLY A 15 4.77 -4.87 0.25
N GLY A 16 5.12 -3.82 -0.51
CA GLY A 16 5.85 -2.67 0.03
C GLY A 16 5.04 -1.93 1.09
N ASP A 17 5.70 -1.45 2.14
CA ASP A 17 5.05 -0.68 3.19
C ASP A 17 4.53 0.66 2.66
N ALA A 18 3.51 1.19 3.33
CA ALA A 18 2.97 2.50 3.04
C ALA A 18 2.40 3.11 4.33
N PRO A 19 2.37 4.44 4.44
CA PRO A 19 1.67 5.10 5.53
C PRO A 19 0.22 4.63 5.63
N GLY A 20 -0.28 4.44 6.86
CA GLY A 20 -1.68 4.09 7.13
C GLY A 20 -1.97 2.60 7.35
N LEU A 21 -1.01 1.70 7.12
CA LEU A 21 -1.18 0.25 7.39
C LEU A 21 -1.61 -0.05 8.83
N ASN A 22 -0.90 0.53 9.80
CA ASN A 22 -1.23 0.43 11.22
C ASN A 22 -2.61 1.03 11.56
N ALA A 23 -3.03 2.07 10.84
CA ALA A 23 -4.37 2.65 11.01
C ALA A 23 -5.47 1.70 10.53
N VAL A 24 -5.25 0.99 9.41
CA VAL A 24 -6.16 -0.05 8.91
C VAL A 24 -6.24 -1.22 9.90
N ILE A 25 -5.11 -1.75 10.36
CA ILE A 25 -5.07 -2.84 11.37
C ILE A 25 -5.87 -2.43 12.61
N ARG A 26 -5.64 -1.21 13.10
CA ARG A 26 -6.40 -0.66 14.24
C ARG A 26 -7.89 -0.60 13.96
N ALA A 27 -8.31 -0.13 12.79
CA ALA A 27 -9.72 -0.05 12.41
C ALA A 27 -10.38 -1.43 12.38
N VAL A 28 -9.70 -2.44 11.81
CA VAL A 28 -10.14 -3.83 11.80
C VAL A 28 -10.35 -4.33 13.23
N VAL A 29 -9.33 -4.20 14.10
CA VAL A 29 -9.38 -4.71 15.47
C VAL A 29 -10.47 -4.04 16.29
N LYS A 30 -10.57 -2.71 16.24
CA LYS A 30 -11.62 -1.97 16.98
C LYS A 30 -13.03 -2.33 16.52
N THR A 31 -13.23 -2.50 15.22
CA THR A 31 -14.53 -2.84 14.65
C THR A 31 -14.92 -4.29 14.95
N ALA A 32 -13.97 -5.22 14.84
CA ALA A 32 -14.18 -6.62 15.16
C ALA A 32 -14.52 -6.84 16.64
N ASP A 33 -13.79 -6.18 17.54
CA ASP A 33 -14.06 -6.23 18.99
C ASP A 33 -15.48 -5.73 19.33
N SER A 34 -15.93 -4.62 18.73
CA SER A 34 -17.30 -4.12 18.91
C SER A 34 -18.39 -5.07 18.41
N ARG A 35 -18.03 -6.04 17.57
CA ARG A 35 -18.93 -7.07 17.03
C ARG A 35 -18.75 -8.44 17.69
N GLY A 36 -17.85 -8.56 18.67
CA GLY A 36 -17.56 -9.81 19.37
C GLY A 36 -16.67 -10.80 18.58
N TYR A 37 -15.96 -10.34 17.55
CA TYR A 37 -15.05 -11.15 16.75
C TYR A 37 -13.64 -11.17 17.38
N GLU A 38 -12.94 -12.29 17.23
CA GLU A 38 -11.51 -12.41 17.57
C GLU A 38 -10.66 -12.15 16.31
N VAL A 39 -9.61 -11.34 16.44
CA VAL A 39 -8.74 -10.97 15.32
C VAL A 39 -7.39 -11.64 15.45
N LEU A 40 -7.02 -12.41 14.43
CA LEU A 40 -5.69 -12.98 14.27
C LEU A 40 -4.89 -12.08 13.33
N GLY A 41 -3.87 -11.40 13.86
CA GLY A 41 -2.88 -10.69 13.06
C GLY A 41 -1.86 -11.70 12.53
N ILE A 42 -1.91 -11.98 11.23
CA ILE A 42 -0.99 -12.93 10.58
C ILE A 42 0.32 -12.19 10.28
N GLU A 43 1.44 -12.81 10.64
CA GLU A 43 2.76 -12.18 10.57
C GLU A 43 3.44 -12.45 9.22
N GLU A 44 4.19 -11.47 8.72
CA GLU A 44 4.95 -11.58 7.46
C GLU A 44 4.06 -11.93 6.25
N GLY A 45 2.87 -11.34 6.19
CA GLY A 45 1.96 -11.46 5.06
C GLY A 45 1.43 -12.88 4.85
N PHE A 46 1.39 -13.34 3.59
CA PHE A 46 0.89 -14.68 3.25
C PHE A 46 1.84 -15.80 3.68
N GLU A 47 3.14 -15.54 3.82
CA GLU A 47 4.10 -16.52 4.32
C GLU A 47 3.81 -16.93 5.77
N GLY A 48 3.11 -16.08 6.54
CA GLY A 48 2.62 -16.42 7.87
C GLY A 48 1.54 -17.48 7.90
N LEU A 49 0.94 -17.81 6.75
CA LEU A 49 -0.08 -18.87 6.63
C LEU A 49 0.51 -20.24 6.27
N LEU A 50 1.80 -20.33 5.94
CA LEU A 50 2.46 -21.58 5.59
C LEU A 50 3.07 -22.27 6.81
N GLY A 51 3.25 -23.60 6.71
CA GLY A 51 3.76 -24.46 7.76
C GLY A 51 2.89 -24.41 9.02
N GLU A 52 3.51 -24.08 10.15
CA GLU A 52 2.77 -23.71 11.36
C GLU A 52 2.47 -22.20 11.31
N PRO A 53 1.18 -21.80 11.23
CA PRO A 53 0.81 -20.41 11.02
C PRO A 53 1.35 -19.50 12.11
N ARG A 54 2.00 -18.42 11.69
CA ARG A 54 2.54 -17.39 12.58
C ARG A 54 1.54 -16.25 12.70
N TYR A 55 0.95 -16.12 13.86
CA TYR A 55 -0.03 -15.09 14.14
C TYR A 55 -0.03 -14.71 15.63
N ARG A 56 -0.58 -13.54 15.92
CA ARG A 56 -0.89 -13.11 17.28
C ARG A 56 -2.35 -12.68 17.39
N ILE A 57 -2.96 -12.87 18.55
CA ILE A 57 -4.30 -12.35 18.82
C ILE A 57 -4.16 -10.83 19.05
N LEU A 58 -4.91 -10.05 18.29
CA LEU A 58 -4.92 -8.58 18.41
C LEU A 58 -6.16 -8.12 19.17
N THR A 59 -5.94 -7.39 20.25
CA THR A 59 -6.98 -6.80 21.09
C THR A 59 -7.02 -5.28 20.95
N PRO A 60 -8.08 -4.60 21.43
CA PRO A 60 -8.14 -3.15 21.50
C PRO A 60 -6.96 -2.49 22.22
N ALA A 61 -6.25 -3.22 23.07
CA ALA A 61 -5.07 -2.77 23.79
C ALA A 61 -3.81 -2.74 22.90
N ASP A 62 -3.63 -3.78 22.08
CA ASP A 62 -2.47 -3.95 21.19
C ASP A 62 -2.44 -2.90 20.07
N VAL A 63 -3.61 -2.36 19.71
CA VAL A 63 -3.74 -1.35 18.65
C VAL A 63 -3.83 0.11 19.15
N ARG A 64 -3.55 0.35 20.44
CA ARG A 64 -3.45 1.72 20.96
C ARG A 64 -2.16 2.38 20.47
N GLY A 65 -2.22 3.67 20.14
CA GLY A 65 -1.05 4.42 19.69
C GLY A 65 -0.59 4.11 18.25
N LEU A 66 -1.29 3.24 17.52
CA LEU A 66 -0.91 2.86 16.16
C LEU A 66 -1.16 3.91 15.08
N LEU A 67 -2.12 4.82 15.28
CA LEU A 67 -2.50 5.84 14.28
C LEU A 67 -1.32 6.68 13.75
N PRO A 68 -0.41 7.21 14.60
CA PRO A 68 0.74 7.98 14.12
C PRO A 68 1.91 7.14 13.59
N LEU A 69 1.90 5.81 13.75
CA LEU A 69 3.04 4.97 13.40
C LEU A 69 3.01 4.57 11.93
N GLY A 70 4.09 4.86 11.20
CA GLY A 70 4.35 4.31 9.87
C GLY A 70 4.61 2.80 9.90
N GLY A 71 4.73 2.19 8.72
CA GLY A 71 4.97 0.75 8.57
C GLY A 71 3.79 -0.10 9.08
N THR A 72 4.08 -1.35 9.45
CA THR A 72 3.10 -2.34 9.92
C THR A 72 3.62 -3.10 11.13
N ILE A 73 2.79 -3.28 12.16
CA ILE A 73 3.13 -4.11 13.33
C ILE A 73 3.17 -5.63 13.05
N LEU A 74 2.66 -6.06 11.89
CA LEU A 74 2.59 -7.46 11.48
C LEU A 74 3.76 -7.89 10.58
N GLY A 75 4.62 -6.96 10.19
CA GLY A 75 5.63 -7.22 9.16
C GLY A 75 5.02 -7.37 7.77
N THR A 76 5.88 -7.50 6.77
CA THR A 76 5.48 -7.69 5.38
C THR A 76 6.65 -8.28 4.62
N THR A 77 6.35 -9.15 3.66
CA THR A 77 7.35 -9.73 2.76
C THR A 77 6.86 -9.67 1.32
N ASN A 78 7.80 -9.44 0.41
CA ASN A 78 7.67 -9.60 -1.03
C ASN A 78 8.52 -10.77 -1.57
N LYS A 79 9.13 -11.55 -0.66
CA LYS A 79 9.94 -12.73 -0.96
C LYS A 79 9.23 -13.97 -0.42
N GLY A 80 9.42 -15.08 -1.13
CA GLY A 80 8.91 -16.38 -0.72
C GLY A 80 8.02 -17.02 -1.78
N HIS A 81 7.17 -17.92 -1.34
CA HIS A 81 6.32 -18.79 -2.14
C HIS A 81 5.26 -18.01 -2.94
N PHE A 82 4.88 -16.83 -2.47
CA PHE A 82 3.89 -15.97 -3.14
C PHE A 82 4.50 -14.86 -4.01
N GLY A 83 5.83 -14.83 -4.19
CA GLY A 83 6.51 -13.78 -4.95
C GLY A 83 6.32 -13.86 -6.47
N GLY A 84 5.91 -15.02 -6.99
CA GLY A 84 5.73 -15.26 -8.42
C GLY A 84 4.29 -15.67 -8.79
N PRO A 85 3.99 -15.79 -10.09
CA PRO A 85 2.71 -16.31 -10.54
C PRO A 85 2.51 -17.74 -10.00
N ARG A 86 1.29 -18.01 -9.55
CA ARG A 86 0.91 -19.35 -9.06
C ARG A 86 1.01 -20.39 -10.19
N ILE A 87 1.55 -21.55 -9.85
CA ILE A 87 1.58 -22.73 -10.74
C ILE A 87 0.46 -23.68 -10.29
N VAL A 88 -0.65 -23.70 -11.04
CA VAL A 88 -1.81 -24.52 -10.70
C VAL A 88 -1.49 -26.00 -10.90
N GLY A 89 -1.78 -26.81 -9.88
CA GLY A 89 -1.54 -28.26 -9.91
C GLY A 89 -0.11 -28.67 -9.58
N ALA A 90 0.71 -27.74 -9.06
CA ALA A 90 1.97 -28.12 -8.41
C ALA A 90 1.71 -29.06 -7.23
N GLU A 91 2.61 -30.02 -7.02
CA GLU A 91 2.51 -30.99 -5.92
C GLU A 91 2.54 -30.30 -4.55
N ASP A 92 3.40 -29.28 -4.41
CA ASP A 92 3.51 -28.43 -3.23
C ASP A 92 2.94 -27.02 -3.52
N ASP A 93 1.63 -26.90 -3.77
CA ASP A 93 0.99 -25.60 -4.02
C ASP A 93 0.79 -24.80 -2.71
N PRO A 94 1.54 -23.71 -2.48
CA PRO A 94 1.48 -22.93 -1.24
C PRO A 94 0.10 -22.27 -1.03
N TYR A 95 -0.67 -22.05 -2.10
CA TYR A 95 -2.02 -21.48 -1.99
C TYR A 95 -3.00 -22.49 -1.39
N VAL A 96 -2.85 -23.78 -1.72
CA VAL A 96 -3.70 -24.85 -1.18
C VAL A 96 -3.40 -25.02 0.30
N GLU A 97 -2.12 -25.15 0.67
CA GLU A 97 -1.67 -25.25 2.06
C GLU A 97 -2.17 -24.06 2.89
N ALA A 98 -1.98 -22.83 2.41
CA ALA A 98 -2.43 -21.64 3.11
C ALA A 98 -3.96 -21.60 3.29
N CYS A 99 -4.73 -22.07 2.30
CA CYS A 99 -6.19 -22.18 2.41
C CYS A 99 -6.63 -23.23 3.45
N GLU A 100 -5.92 -24.36 3.54
CA GLU A 100 -6.14 -25.36 4.59
C GLU A 100 -5.82 -24.78 5.96
N ASN A 101 -4.75 -24.00 6.08
CA ASN A 101 -4.39 -23.32 7.32
C ASN A 101 -5.39 -22.23 7.73
N ILE A 102 -5.94 -21.47 6.78
CA ILE A 102 -7.07 -20.54 7.04
C ILE A 102 -8.27 -21.29 7.65
N LYS A 103 -8.60 -22.48 7.12
CA LYS A 103 -9.67 -23.34 7.67
C LYS A 103 -9.31 -23.89 9.05
N ARG A 104 -8.07 -24.37 9.25
CA ARG A 104 -7.54 -24.88 10.54
C ARG A 104 -7.60 -23.82 11.64
N LEU A 105 -7.29 -22.57 11.30
CA LEU A 105 -7.40 -21.42 12.20
C LEU A 105 -8.86 -21.02 12.50
N GLY A 106 -9.82 -21.52 11.72
CA GLY A 106 -11.25 -21.22 11.86
C GLY A 106 -11.61 -19.81 11.40
N LEU A 107 -10.86 -19.25 10.45
CA LEU A 107 -11.09 -17.90 9.94
C LEU A 107 -12.34 -17.87 9.06
N THR A 108 -13.29 -17.03 9.44
CA THR A 108 -14.51 -16.73 8.68
C THR A 108 -14.33 -15.58 7.69
N GLY A 109 -13.17 -14.90 7.75
CA GLY A 109 -12.77 -13.82 6.86
C GLY A 109 -11.27 -13.57 6.99
N LEU A 110 -10.61 -13.20 5.90
CA LEU A 110 -9.21 -12.79 5.86
C LEU A 110 -9.11 -11.43 5.18
N ILE A 111 -8.65 -10.42 5.93
CA ILE A 111 -8.46 -9.07 5.43
C ILE A 111 -7.01 -8.92 4.96
N THR A 112 -6.82 -8.71 3.66
CA THR A 112 -5.50 -8.55 3.05
C THR A 112 -5.26 -7.09 2.73
N ILE A 113 -4.24 -6.49 3.35
CA ILE A 113 -3.91 -5.07 3.15
C ILE A 113 -2.67 -4.99 2.27
N GLY A 114 -2.82 -4.48 1.05
CA GLY A 114 -1.70 -4.41 0.12
C GLY A 114 -2.03 -3.84 -1.25
N GLY A 115 -1.01 -3.81 -2.10
CA GLY A 115 -1.07 -3.30 -3.47
C GLY A 115 -1.53 -4.37 -4.47
N GLU A 116 -1.29 -4.12 -5.76
CA GLU A 116 -1.71 -5.00 -6.86
C GLU A 116 -1.34 -6.47 -6.63
N GLY A 117 -0.06 -6.75 -6.33
CA GLY A 117 0.40 -8.12 -6.08
C GLY A 117 -0.32 -8.82 -4.93
N THR A 118 -0.63 -8.08 -3.86
CA THR A 118 -1.44 -8.61 -2.74
C THR A 118 -2.87 -8.92 -3.17
N GLN A 119 -3.47 -8.08 -4.00
CA GLN A 119 -4.83 -8.31 -4.50
C GLN A 119 -4.88 -9.49 -5.50
N THR A 120 -3.83 -9.67 -6.30
CA THR A 120 -3.67 -10.84 -7.19
C THR A 120 -3.58 -12.13 -6.39
N ILE A 121 -2.77 -12.17 -5.33
CA ILE A 121 -2.70 -13.33 -4.42
C ILE A 121 -4.06 -13.57 -3.75
N ALA A 122 -4.69 -12.51 -3.23
CA ALA A 122 -6.02 -12.59 -2.59
C ALA A 122 -7.09 -13.16 -3.53
N LEU A 123 -7.04 -12.84 -4.82
CA LEU A 123 -7.95 -13.40 -5.83
C LEU A 123 -7.76 -14.92 -5.99
N GLU A 124 -6.53 -15.41 -6.01
CA GLU A 124 -6.24 -16.85 -6.07
C GLU A 124 -6.77 -17.60 -4.84
N PHE A 125 -6.60 -17.02 -3.64
CA PHE A 125 -7.22 -17.54 -2.42
C PHE A 125 -8.75 -17.57 -2.52
N SER A 126 -9.35 -16.51 -3.04
CA SER A 126 -10.81 -16.45 -3.26
C SER A 126 -11.28 -17.53 -4.24
N LYS A 127 -10.54 -17.79 -5.32
CA LYS A 127 -10.87 -18.87 -6.28
C LYS A 127 -10.81 -20.26 -5.64
N LEU A 128 -9.96 -20.45 -4.62
CA LEU A 128 -9.89 -21.65 -3.80
C LEU A 128 -10.94 -21.72 -2.67
N GLY A 129 -11.82 -20.71 -2.58
CA GLY A 129 -12.91 -20.66 -1.60
C GLY A 129 -12.53 -20.07 -0.24
N ALA A 130 -11.37 -19.42 -0.11
CA ALA A 130 -11.05 -18.67 1.10
C ALA A 130 -11.89 -17.36 1.18
N PRO A 131 -12.39 -16.97 2.36
CA PRO A 131 -13.21 -15.77 2.51
C PRO A 131 -12.34 -14.52 2.60
N VAL A 132 -11.89 -13.97 1.46
CA VAL A 132 -10.93 -12.86 1.43
C VAL A 132 -11.59 -11.51 1.15
N ILE A 133 -11.11 -10.46 1.83
CA ILE A 133 -11.45 -9.05 1.55
C ILE A 133 -10.15 -8.25 1.38
N GLY A 134 -10.00 -7.60 0.23
CA GLY A 134 -8.87 -6.74 -0.08
C GLY A 134 -9.05 -5.31 0.43
N VAL A 135 -8.01 -4.76 1.06
CA VAL A 135 -7.91 -3.34 1.41
C VAL A 135 -6.83 -2.68 0.54
N PRO A 136 -7.17 -1.65 -0.26
CA PRO A 136 -6.28 -1.10 -1.26
C PRO A 136 -5.20 -0.22 -0.63
N LYS A 137 -3.97 -0.74 -0.56
CA LYS A 137 -2.80 -0.02 -0.04
C LYS A 137 -1.75 0.11 -1.12
N THR A 138 -1.36 1.34 -1.44
CA THR A 138 -0.25 1.68 -2.34
C THR A 138 -0.06 3.19 -2.29
N ILE A 139 1.18 3.65 -2.39
CA ILE A 139 1.44 5.09 -2.55
C ILE A 139 1.17 5.52 -4.00
N ASP A 140 1.19 4.59 -4.95
CA ASP A 140 1.12 4.89 -6.39
C ASP A 140 -0.31 5.26 -6.84
N ASN A 141 -1.34 4.95 -6.03
CA ASN A 141 -2.76 5.12 -6.37
C ASN A 141 -3.18 4.41 -7.67
N ASP A 142 -2.62 3.23 -7.91
CA ASP A 142 -2.74 2.43 -9.15
C ASP A 142 -3.74 1.26 -9.06
N LEU A 143 -4.58 1.22 -8.01
CA LEU A 143 -5.55 0.13 -7.84
C LEU A 143 -6.93 0.48 -8.42
N PRO A 144 -7.50 -0.36 -9.32
CA PRO A 144 -8.83 -0.13 -9.83
C PRO A 144 -9.90 -0.35 -8.76
N GLY A 145 -11.04 0.34 -8.90
CA GLY A 145 -12.18 0.21 -7.99
C GLY A 145 -12.13 1.11 -6.75
N THR A 146 -11.13 1.99 -6.65
CA THR A 146 -11.07 3.06 -5.64
C THR A 146 -10.42 4.30 -6.25
N ASP A 147 -10.92 5.49 -5.89
CA ASP A 147 -10.29 6.75 -6.31
C ASP A 147 -9.01 7.04 -5.50
N ARG A 148 -8.91 6.46 -4.30
CA ARG A 148 -7.81 6.68 -3.35
C ARG A 148 -7.37 5.40 -2.66
N THR A 149 -6.06 5.24 -2.54
CA THR A 149 -5.42 4.13 -1.83
C THR A 149 -4.78 4.60 -0.53
N PHE A 150 -4.71 3.70 0.47
CA PHE A 150 -3.99 4.00 1.70
C PHE A 150 -2.50 4.24 1.42
N GLY A 151 -2.00 5.40 1.85
CA GLY A 151 -0.63 5.84 1.69
C GLY A 151 -0.44 6.96 0.66
N PHE A 152 -1.34 7.10 -0.31
CA PHE A 152 -1.21 8.08 -1.40
C PHE A 152 -1.14 9.52 -0.89
N ASP A 153 -2.06 9.94 -0.02
CA ASP A 153 -2.10 11.31 0.49
C ASP A 153 -0.85 11.71 1.27
N THR A 154 -0.29 10.78 2.04
CA THR A 154 0.96 11.03 2.76
C THR A 154 2.14 11.14 1.80
N ALA A 155 2.21 10.29 0.76
CA ALA A 155 3.25 10.40 -0.26
C ALA A 155 3.14 11.70 -1.06
N LEU A 156 1.92 12.11 -1.40
CA LEU A 156 1.63 13.39 -2.04
C LEU A 156 2.10 14.58 -1.19
N GLN A 157 1.77 14.58 0.11
CA GLN A 157 2.19 15.63 1.02
C GLN A 157 3.72 15.73 1.09
N VAL A 158 4.41 14.59 1.25
CA VAL A 158 5.88 14.56 1.30
C VAL A 158 6.51 15.08 -0.01
N ALA A 159 5.98 14.67 -1.16
CA ALA A 159 6.46 15.14 -2.46
C ALA A 159 6.21 16.64 -2.64
N THR A 160 5.05 17.14 -2.24
CA THR A 160 4.69 18.55 -2.31
C THR A 160 5.61 19.40 -1.42
N ASP A 161 5.82 18.98 -0.17
CA ASP A 161 6.72 19.66 0.77
C ASP A 161 8.17 19.69 0.26
N ALA A 162 8.61 18.63 -0.44
CA ALA A 162 9.94 18.58 -1.04
C ALA A 162 10.07 19.59 -2.19
N ILE A 163 9.07 19.71 -3.06
CA ILE A 163 9.06 20.67 -4.16
C ILE A 163 9.05 22.11 -3.61
N ASP A 164 8.18 22.41 -2.64
CA ASP A 164 8.08 23.74 -2.03
C ASP A 164 9.40 24.19 -1.40
N ARG A 165 10.09 23.29 -0.68
CA ARG A 165 11.40 23.59 -0.09
C ARG A 165 12.46 23.90 -1.14
N LEU A 166 12.37 23.32 -2.33
CA LEU A 166 13.32 23.55 -3.42
C LEU A 166 13.15 24.94 -4.05
N HIS A 167 11.96 25.54 -4.01
CA HIS A 167 11.73 26.87 -4.59
C HIS A 167 12.65 27.94 -4.02
N THR A 168 12.85 27.94 -2.70
CA THR A 168 13.67 28.98 -2.03
C THR A 168 15.13 28.97 -2.51
N THR A 169 15.71 27.79 -2.70
CA THR A 169 17.09 27.64 -3.18
C THR A 169 17.21 27.81 -4.69
N ALA A 170 16.19 27.40 -5.46
CA ALA A 170 16.12 27.62 -6.90
C ALA A 170 16.09 29.13 -7.22
N ALA A 171 15.21 29.87 -6.54
CA ALA A 171 15.07 31.32 -6.69
C ALA A 171 16.32 32.10 -6.28
N SER A 172 17.02 31.66 -5.24
CA SER A 172 18.22 32.35 -4.74
C SER A 172 19.44 32.21 -5.66
N HIS A 173 19.47 31.18 -6.49
CA HIS A 173 20.64 30.83 -7.31
C HIS A 173 20.35 30.70 -8.81
N ASN A 174 19.16 31.08 -9.27
CA ASN A 174 18.72 30.97 -10.67
C ASN A 174 18.96 29.55 -11.23
N ARG A 175 18.37 28.54 -10.58
CA ARG A 175 18.59 27.12 -10.90
C ARG A 175 17.31 26.44 -11.33
N ILE A 176 17.44 25.58 -12.33
CA ILE A 176 16.43 24.59 -12.69
C ILE A 176 16.58 23.40 -11.74
N MET A 177 15.48 23.00 -11.10
CA MET A 177 15.44 21.81 -10.25
C MET A 177 14.69 20.69 -10.97
N VAL A 178 15.28 19.48 -10.97
CA VAL A 178 14.62 18.27 -11.44
C VAL A 178 14.34 17.39 -10.23
N VAL A 179 13.07 17.04 -10.03
CA VAL A 179 12.61 16.25 -8.89
C VAL A 179 12.02 14.94 -9.41
N GLU A 180 12.63 13.83 -9.04
CA GLU A 180 12.09 12.50 -9.29
C GLU A 180 11.21 12.06 -8.11
N VAL A 181 10.01 11.59 -8.42
CA VAL A 181 9.06 11.05 -7.42
C VAL A 181 8.68 9.62 -7.78
N MET A 182 8.19 8.88 -6.78
CA MET A 182 7.66 7.53 -6.98
C MET A 182 6.34 7.55 -7.77
N GLY A 183 5.79 6.37 -8.09
CA GLY A 183 4.59 6.22 -8.94
C GLY A 183 4.66 5.03 -9.90
N ARG A 184 5.84 4.41 -10.04
CA ARG A 184 6.11 3.26 -10.90
C ARG A 184 5.71 3.51 -12.36
N HIS A 185 4.49 3.13 -12.74
CA HIS A 185 3.96 3.20 -14.10
C HIS A 185 2.77 4.17 -14.21
N VAL A 186 2.43 4.86 -13.13
CA VAL A 186 1.38 5.89 -13.07
C VAL A 186 1.94 7.22 -12.57
N GLY A 187 1.36 8.31 -13.04
CA GLY A 187 1.79 9.68 -12.80
C GLY A 187 1.09 10.39 -11.64
N TRP A 188 0.26 9.72 -10.84
CA TRP A 188 -0.59 10.38 -9.84
C TRP A 188 0.20 11.23 -8.84
N ILE A 189 1.31 10.71 -8.30
CA ILE A 189 2.15 11.48 -7.37
C ILE A 189 2.74 12.70 -8.10
N ALA A 190 3.38 12.50 -9.25
CA ALA A 190 4.02 13.57 -10.03
C ALA A 190 3.03 14.66 -10.45
N LEU A 191 1.84 14.27 -10.93
CA LEU A 191 0.79 15.20 -11.34
C LEU A 191 0.28 16.03 -10.18
N HIS A 192 -0.12 15.38 -9.09
CA HIS A 192 -0.71 16.09 -7.96
C HIS A 192 0.32 16.92 -7.19
N SER A 193 1.52 16.39 -6.97
CA SER A 193 2.58 17.12 -6.25
C SER A 193 3.16 18.24 -7.09
N GLY A 194 3.29 18.06 -8.41
CA GLY A 194 3.74 19.10 -9.31
C GLY A 194 2.76 20.28 -9.34
N ILE A 195 1.45 20.01 -9.41
CA ILE A 195 0.43 21.08 -9.36
C ILE A 195 0.44 21.77 -7.99
N ALA A 196 0.43 21.01 -6.90
CA ALA A 196 0.36 21.57 -5.55
C ALA A 196 1.64 22.33 -5.16
N GLY A 197 2.80 21.83 -5.59
CA GLY A 197 4.11 22.40 -5.34
C GLY A 197 4.49 23.51 -6.31
N GLY A 198 3.73 23.74 -7.39
CA GLY A 198 4.00 24.81 -8.36
C GLY A 198 5.10 24.50 -9.38
N ALA A 199 5.26 23.22 -9.76
CA ALA A 199 6.19 22.81 -10.79
C ALA A 199 5.79 23.34 -12.18
N ASP A 200 6.77 23.77 -12.96
CA ASP A 200 6.54 24.37 -14.28
C ASP A 200 6.36 23.36 -15.40
N VAL A 201 7.00 22.21 -15.24
CA VAL A 201 6.91 21.08 -16.15
C VAL A 201 6.72 19.83 -15.31
N ILE A 202 5.69 19.06 -15.65
CA ILE A 202 5.38 17.78 -15.00
C ILE A 202 5.44 16.72 -16.09
N LEU A 203 6.30 15.72 -15.88
CA LEU A 203 6.45 14.58 -16.77
C LEU A 203 5.80 13.36 -16.13
N ILE A 204 4.86 12.75 -16.85
CA ILE A 204 4.10 11.58 -16.39
C ILE A 204 4.10 10.49 -17.46
N PRO A 205 4.07 9.19 -17.09
CA PRO A 205 4.09 8.09 -18.05
C PRO A 205 2.88 8.06 -18.98
N GLU A 206 1.74 8.64 -18.58
CA GLU A 206 0.51 8.67 -19.36
C GLU A 206 0.58 9.61 -20.58
N ILE A 207 1.50 10.58 -20.58
CA ILE A 207 1.63 11.58 -21.64
C ILE A 207 3.06 11.54 -22.18
N PRO A 208 3.28 11.05 -23.41
CA PRO A 208 4.59 11.11 -24.06
C PRO A 208 5.11 12.54 -24.12
N PHE A 209 6.39 12.74 -23.81
CA PHE A 209 7.01 14.05 -23.82
C PHE A 209 8.18 14.13 -24.80
N ASP A 210 8.45 15.35 -25.27
CA ASP A 210 9.62 15.69 -26.07
C ASP A 210 10.52 16.61 -25.24
N ILE A 211 11.76 16.20 -25.03
CA ILE A 211 12.72 16.96 -24.24
C ILE A 211 12.99 18.35 -24.82
N ASN A 212 12.85 18.53 -26.14
CA ASN A 212 13.02 19.84 -26.78
C ASN A 212 11.90 20.80 -26.35
N LYS A 213 10.66 20.31 -26.25
CA LYS A 213 9.52 21.13 -25.76
C LYS A 213 9.68 21.50 -24.29
N VAL A 214 10.27 20.61 -23.49
CA VAL A 214 10.61 20.91 -22.09
C VAL A 214 11.64 22.04 -22.03
N ALA A 215 12.72 21.93 -22.81
CA ALA A 215 13.75 22.97 -22.90
C ALA A 215 13.18 24.31 -23.40
N GLU A 216 12.33 24.28 -24.44
CA GLU A 216 11.63 25.47 -24.94
C GLU A 216 10.79 26.14 -23.86
N LYS A 217 10.08 25.36 -23.04
CA LYS A 217 9.27 25.89 -21.93
C LYS A 217 10.13 26.56 -20.86
N VAL A 218 11.26 25.95 -20.51
CA VAL A 218 12.22 26.52 -19.55
C VAL A 218 12.80 27.83 -20.07
N LEU A 219 13.25 27.87 -21.33
CA LEU A 219 13.77 29.08 -21.96
C LEU A 219 12.70 30.18 -22.11
N GLU A 220 11.44 29.80 -22.33
CA GLU A 220 10.32 30.75 -22.34
C GLU A 220 10.17 31.46 -21.00
N ARG A 221 10.27 30.75 -19.88
CA ARG A 221 10.20 31.36 -18.54
C ARG A 221 11.33 32.35 -18.29
N GLU A 222 12.56 31.97 -18.65
CA GLU A 222 13.73 32.85 -18.52
C GLU A 222 13.54 34.15 -19.29
N ARG A 223 12.99 34.08 -20.52
CA ARG A 223 12.65 35.28 -21.33
C ARG A 223 11.60 36.18 -20.68
N HIS A 224 10.72 35.64 -19.84
CA HIS A 224 9.73 36.41 -19.08
C HIS A 224 10.28 36.92 -17.72
N GLY A 225 11.57 36.77 -17.46
CA GLY A 225 12.22 37.23 -16.23
C GLY A 225 12.04 36.30 -15.03
N GLN A 226 11.51 35.09 -15.24
CA GLN A 226 11.43 34.05 -14.22
C GLN A 226 12.70 33.20 -14.31
N THR A 227 13.56 33.30 -13.30
CA THR A 227 14.90 32.69 -13.30
C THR A 227 14.96 31.32 -12.63
N PHE A 228 13.82 30.78 -12.21
CA PHE A 228 13.69 29.47 -11.56
C PHE A 228 12.35 28.81 -11.88
#